data_AF-A0A316U1Y1-F1
#
_entry.id   AF-A0A316U1Y1-F1
#
_cell.length_a   1.000
_cell.length_b   1.000
_cell.length_c   1.000
_cell.angle_alpha   90.00
_cell.angle_beta   90.00
_cell.angle_gamma   90.00
#
_symmetry.space_group_name_H-M   'P 1'
#
loop_
_entity.id
_entity.type
_entity.pdbx_description
1 polymer ?
#
loop_
_entity_poly.entity_id
_entity_poly.type
_entity_poly.pdbx_seq_one_letter_code
_entity_poly.pdbx_strand_id
1 'polypeptide(L)'
;MISNDLIKNFFEEQFEDISPFFLYKDHQLLKENKFQEFIERQLIKSRRRFIFGIVSSFAGFILALTYFWFYFETSEIVHVINALFWMVMGAGSLFWFSRQYFIISSSMALFQKMLTKQNTTSD
;
A
#
# COMPACT_ATOMS: atom_id res chain seq x y z
N MET A 1 -26.15 13.81 9.14
CA MET A 1 -25.14 13.33 10.10
C MET A 1 -24.68 11.96 9.60
N ILE A 2 -23.44 11.82 9.10
CA ILE A 2 -22.92 10.47 8.86
C ILE A 2 -22.89 9.79 10.24
N SER A 3 -23.69 8.75 10.44
CA SER A 3 -23.62 7.96 11.67
C SER A 3 -22.20 7.43 11.80
N ASN A 4 -21.62 7.46 13.00
CA ASN A 4 -20.35 6.78 13.28
C ASN A 4 -20.38 5.31 12.80
N ASP A 5 -21.56 4.70 12.70
CA ASP A 5 -21.76 3.36 12.16
C ASP A 5 -21.47 3.26 10.66
N LEU A 6 -21.77 4.29 9.87
CA LEU A 6 -21.53 4.27 8.42
C LEU A 6 -20.04 4.43 8.09
N ILE A 7 -19.33 5.22 8.89
CA ILE A 7 -17.87 5.33 8.83
C ILE A 7 -17.26 3.99 9.27
N LYS A 8 -17.73 3.43 10.39
CA LYS A 8 -17.23 2.17 10.92
C LYS A 8 -17.43 1.01 9.94
N ASN A 9 -18.62 0.88 9.34
CA ASN A 9 -18.92 -0.16 8.36
C ASN A 9 -18.08 0.02 7.08
N PHE A 10 -17.85 1.25 6.62
CA PHE A 10 -16.94 1.51 5.49
C PHE A 10 -15.50 1.06 5.79
N PHE A 11 -15.02 1.27 7.01
CA PHE A 11 -13.71 0.82 7.44
C PHE A 11 -13.65 -0.70 7.66
N GLU A 12 -14.70 -1.32 8.20
CA GLU A 12 -14.77 -2.77 8.36
C GLU A 12 -14.78 -3.48 6.99
N GLU A 13 -15.60 -3.03 6.02
CA GLU A 13 -15.65 -3.64 4.68
C GLU A 13 -14.38 -3.46 3.85
N GLN A 14 -13.74 -2.28 3.89
CA GLN A 14 -12.58 -1.99 3.03
C GLN A 14 -11.25 -2.49 3.62
N PHE A 15 -11.19 -2.74 4.93
CA PHE A 15 -9.95 -3.06 5.64
C PHE A 15 -9.96 -4.43 6.34
N GLU A 16 -11.02 -5.24 6.22
CA GLU A 16 -11.04 -6.62 6.75
C GLU A 16 -9.83 -7.44 6.26
N ASP A 17 -9.44 -7.27 4.99
CA ASP A 17 -8.28 -7.94 4.37
C ASP A 17 -6.93 -7.23 4.59
N ILE A 18 -6.92 -6.00 5.12
CA ILE A 18 -5.71 -5.14 5.27
C ILE A 18 -5.43 -4.83 6.76
N SER A 19 -6.20 -5.45 7.66
CA SER A 19 -6.28 -5.28 9.11
C SER A 19 -4.93 -5.15 9.87
N PRO A 20 -3.83 -5.85 9.54
CA PRO A 20 -2.58 -5.72 10.31
C PRO A 20 -1.94 -4.31 10.22
N PHE A 21 -2.34 -3.49 9.24
CA PHE A 21 -1.72 -2.20 8.98
C PHE A 21 -2.41 -1.00 9.65
N PHE A 22 -3.57 -1.21 10.28
CA PHE A 22 -4.26 -0.19 11.05
C PHE A 22 -3.61 -0.07 12.43
N LEU A 23 -2.77 0.96 12.62
CA LEU A 23 -2.16 1.22 13.93
C LEU A 23 -3.23 1.76 14.88
N TYR A 24 -3.17 1.40 16.17
CA TYR A 24 -4.07 1.93 17.22
C TYR A 24 -4.25 3.46 17.22
N LYS A 25 -3.21 4.19 16.77
CA LYS A 25 -3.21 5.66 16.63
C LYS A 25 -4.16 6.18 15.53
N ASP A 26 -4.41 5.36 14.51
CA ASP A 26 -5.33 5.64 13.41
C ASP A 26 -6.80 5.58 13.90
N HIS A 27 -7.10 4.69 14.87
CA HIS A 27 -8.39 4.65 15.56
C HIS A 27 -8.62 5.85 16.50
N GLN A 28 -7.57 6.42 17.09
CA GLN A 28 -7.71 7.62 17.92
C GLN A 28 -8.09 8.85 17.10
N LEU A 29 -7.50 9.04 15.91
CA LEU A 29 -7.84 10.16 15.03
C LEU A 29 -9.30 10.09 14.52
N LEU A 30 -9.80 8.86 14.28
CA LEU A 30 -11.20 8.61 13.97
C LEU A 30 -12.13 8.92 15.17
N LYS A 31 -11.70 8.65 16.40
CA LYS A 31 -12.45 8.99 17.64
C LYS A 31 -12.47 10.50 17.94
N GLU A 32 -11.45 11.24 17.49
CA GLU A 32 -11.33 12.70 17.68
C GLU A 32 -11.99 13.53 16.56
N ASN A 33 -12.73 12.92 15.63
CA ASN A 33 -13.31 13.58 14.44
C ASN A 33 -12.29 14.30 13.53
N LYS A 34 -11.00 13.99 13.63
CA LYS A 34 -9.92 14.58 12.80
C LYS A 34 -9.77 13.83 11.48
N PHE A 35 -10.87 13.72 10.72
CA PHE A 35 -10.94 12.88 9.53
C PHE A 35 -10.00 13.32 8.39
N GLN A 36 -9.80 14.63 8.21
CA GLN A 36 -8.87 15.17 7.21
C GLN A 36 -7.42 14.80 7.51
N GLU A 37 -6.99 14.97 8.77
CA GLU A 37 -5.62 14.63 9.20
C GLU A 37 -5.37 13.12 9.13
N PHE A 38 -6.41 12.32 9.38
CA PHE A 38 -6.36 10.87 9.19
C PHE A 38 -6.13 10.47 7.72
N ILE A 39 -6.91 11.04 6.79
CA ILE A 39 -6.77 10.80 5.34
C ILE A 39 -5.35 11.13 4.88
N GLU A 40 -4.86 12.32 5.23
CA GLU A 40 -3.55 12.79 4.80
C GLU A 40 -2.43 11.88 5.31
N ARG A 41 -2.49 11.45 6.58
CA ARG A 41 -1.53 10.51 7.17
C ARG A 41 -1.55 9.15 6.46
N GLN A 42 -2.72 8.63 6.09
CA GLN A 42 -2.81 7.35 5.37
C GLN A 42 -2.24 7.44 3.95
N LEU A 43 -2.50 8.54 3.25
CA LEU A 43 -1.93 8.80 1.92
C LEU A 43 -0.40 8.95 1.95
N ILE A 44 0.13 9.66 2.95
CA ILE A 44 1.58 9.80 3.12
C ILE A 44 2.23 8.44 3.43
N LYS A 45 1.63 7.65 4.34
CA LYS A 45 2.10 6.30 4.68
C LYS A 45 2.07 5.39 3.45
N SER A 46 0.97 5.38 2.68
CA SER A 46 0.82 4.53 1.50
C SER A 46 1.82 4.91 0.41
N ARG A 47 2.02 6.21 0.15
CA ARG A 47 3.04 6.69 -0.79
C ARG A 47 4.45 6.28 -0.36
N ARG A 48 4.79 6.40 0.92
CA ARG A 48 6.10 5.98 1.42
C ARG A 48 6.34 4.48 1.25
N ARG A 49 5.33 3.65 1.54
CA ARG A 49 5.39 2.20 1.30
C ARG A 49 5.49 1.86 -0.18
N PHE A 50 4.79 2.60 -1.04
CA PHE A 50 4.88 2.43 -2.49
C PHE A 50 6.30 2.72 -3.00
N ILE A 51 6.91 3.81 -2.57
CA ILE A 51 8.31 4.15 -2.89
C ILE A 51 9.25 3.04 -2.42
N PHE A 52 9.07 2.55 -1.19
CA PHE A 52 9.85 1.42 -0.67
C PHE A 52 9.68 0.16 -1.53
N GLY A 53 8.47 -0.11 -2.02
CA GLY A 53 8.18 -1.19 -2.95
C GLY A 53 8.90 -1.05 -4.29
N ILE A 54 8.93 0.16 -4.86
CA ILE A 54 9.69 0.45 -6.09
C ILE A 54 11.18 0.17 -5.88
N VAL A 55 11.76 0.70 -4.79
CA VAL A 55 13.18 0.50 -4.47
C VAL A 55 13.51 -0.97 -4.28
N SER A 56 12.65 -1.70 -3.56
CA SER A 56 12.81 -3.15 -3.34
C SER A 56 12.71 -3.94 -4.64
N SER A 57 11.77 -3.57 -5.52
CA SER A 57 11.64 -4.18 -6.84
C SER A 57 12.86 -3.93 -7.71
N PHE A 58 13.41 -2.72 -7.68
CA PHE A 58 14.59 -2.37 -8.45
C PHE A 58 15.83 -3.10 -7.95
N ALA A 59 16.00 -3.23 -6.63
CA ALA A 59 17.06 -4.03 -6.04
C ALA A 59 16.95 -5.51 -6.44
N GLY A 60 15.74 -6.09 -6.42
CA GLY A 60 15.49 -7.44 -6.91
C GLY A 60 15.87 -7.62 -8.38
N PHE A 61 15.56 -6.63 -9.24
CA PHE A 61 15.93 -6.67 -10.65
C PHE A 61 17.46 -6.61 -10.86
N ILE A 62 18.17 -5.74 -10.13
CA ILE A 62 19.64 -5.68 -10.17
C ILE A 62 20.23 -7.03 -9.77
N LEU A 63 19.77 -7.61 -8.65
CA LEU A 63 20.24 -8.91 -8.18
C LEU A 63 19.99 -10.00 -9.23
N ALA A 64 18.81 -9.99 -9.87
CA ALA A 64 18.49 -10.93 -10.94
C ALA A 64 19.49 -10.83 -12.09
N LEU A 65 19.82 -9.61 -12.55
CA LEU A 65 20.82 -9.39 -13.60
C LEU A 65 22.21 -9.83 -13.17
N THR A 66 22.62 -9.57 -11.93
CA THR A 66 23.92 -10.00 -11.40
C THR A 66 24.04 -11.53 -11.42
N TYR A 67 23.01 -12.24 -10.97
CA TYR A 67 23.01 -13.71 -11.03
C TYR A 67 22.95 -14.23 -12.47
N PHE A 68 22.23 -13.55 -13.37
CA PHE A 68 22.23 -13.91 -14.78
C PHE A 68 23.62 -13.72 -15.41
N TRP A 69 24.35 -12.68 -15.01
CA TRP A 69 25.74 -12.48 -15.42
C TRP A 69 26.66 -13.59 -14.91
N PHE A 70 26.56 -13.95 -13.63
CA PHE A 70 27.37 -15.06 -13.07
C PHE A 70 27.09 -16.41 -13.72
N TYR A 71 25.87 -16.63 -14.22
CA TYR A 71 25.59 -17.82 -15.02
C TYR A 71 26.44 -17.87 -16.30
N PHE A 72 26.67 -16.75 -16.98
CA PHE A 72 27.54 -16.75 -18.17
C PHE A 72 29.01 -17.01 -17.85
N GLU A 73 29.47 -16.65 -16.65
CA GLU A 73 30.85 -16.88 -16.23
C GLU A 73 31.08 -18.33 -15.75
N THR A 74 30.13 -18.90 -15.01
CA THR A 74 30.31 -20.19 -14.32
C THR A 74 29.54 -21.35 -14.96
N SER A 75 28.52 -21.05 -15.78
CA SER A 75 27.56 -22.03 -16.32
C SER A 75 26.80 -22.85 -15.25
N GLU A 76 26.78 -22.38 -13.99
CA GLU A 76 26.06 -23.07 -12.92
C GLU A 76 24.57 -22.73 -12.90
N ILE A 77 23.72 -23.74 -13.01
CA ILE A 77 22.26 -23.56 -13.05
C ILE A 77 21.68 -22.92 -11.78
N VAL A 78 22.39 -23.00 -10.64
CA VAL A 78 22.01 -22.35 -9.38
C VAL A 78 21.89 -20.83 -9.57
N HIS A 79 22.72 -20.22 -10.41
CA HIS A 79 22.63 -18.79 -10.70
C HIS A 79 21.39 -18.43 -11.52
N VAL A 80 20.94 -19.29 -12.44
CA VAL A 80 19.67 -19.10 -13.17
C VAL A 80 18.49 -19.18 -12.20
N ILE A 81 18.50 -20.15 -11.29
CA ILE A 81 17.45 -20.29 -10.25
C ILE A 81 17.41 -19.04 -9.37
N ASN A 82 18.57 -18.56 -8.91
CA ASN A 82 18.65 -17.33 -8.11
C ASN A 82 18.19 -16.11 -8.90
N ALA A 83 18.56 -15.98 -10.18
CA ALA A 83 18.12 -14.88 -11.03
C ALA A 83 16.58 -14.86 -11.17
N LEU A 84 15.98 -16.02 -11.44
CA LEU A 84 14.52 -16.16 -11.53
C LEU A 84 13.84 -15.85 -10.20
N PHE A 85 14.38 -16.32 -9.08
CA PHE A 85 13.87 -16.01 -7.74
C PHE A 85 13.84 -14.50 -7.48
N TRP A 86 14.96 -13.81 -7.72
CA TRP A 86 15.04 -12.36 -7.50
C TRP A 86 14.15 -11.56 -8.46
N MET A 87 13.96 -12.04 -9.69
CA MET A 87 13.04 -11.46 -10.65
C MET A 87 11.58 -11.58 -10.18
N VAL A 88 11.18 -12.76 -9.69
CA VAL A 88 9.83 -12.99 -9.13
C VAL A 88 9.61 -12.17 -7.88
N MET A 89 10.59 -12.11 -6.96
CA MET A 89 10.50 -11.29 -5.76
C MET A 89 10.41 -9.80 -6.09
N GLY A 90 11.17 -9.33 -7.08
CA GLY A 90 11.12 -7.96 -7.58
C GLY A 90 9.72 -7.62 -8.10
N ALA A 91 9.24 -8.37 -9.10
CA ALA A 91 7.92 -8.17 -9.71
C ALA A 91 6.77 -8.33 -8.69
N GLY A 92 6.84 -9.34 -7.81
CA GLY A 92 5.86 -9.60 -6.77
C GLY A 92 5.78 -8.46 -5.75
N SER A 93 6.93 -7.91 -5.33
CA SER A 93 6.96 -6.74 -4.45
C SER A 93 6.30 -5.53 -5.11
N LEU A 94 6.62 -5.23 -6.37
CA LEU A 94 6.03 -4.10 -7.08
C LEU A 94 4.52 -4.26 -7.22
N PHE A 95 4.06 -5.46 -7.59
CA PHE A 95 2.63 -5.75 -7.69
C PHE A 95 1.92 -5.58 -6.35
N TRP A 96 2.46 -6.16 -5.28
CA TRP A 96 1.88 -6.07 -3.94
C TRP A 96 1.79 -4.62 -3.45
N PHE A 97 2.89 -3.87 -3.53
CA PHE A 97 2.91 -2.47 -3.08
C PHE A 97 2.06 -1.55 -3.96
N SER A 98 1.98 -1.81 -5.27
CA SER A 98 1.09 -1.08 -6.18
C SER A 98 -0.37 -1.31 -5.80
N ARG A 99 -0.77 -2.57 -5.61
CA ARG A 99 -2.13 -2.92 -5.19
C ARG A 99 -2.52 -2.22 -3.89
N GLN A 100 -1.65 -2.29 -2.89
CA GLN A 100 -1.86 -1.63 -1.59
C GLN A 100 -2.00 -0.11 -1.73
N TYR A 101 -1.14 0.52 -2.54
CA TYR A 101 -1.22 1.97 -2.80
C TYR A 101 -2.53 2.37 -3.46
N PHE A 102 -2.97 1.64 -4.49
CA PHE A 102 -4.22 1.93 -5.20
C PHE A 102 -5.44 1.77 -4.31
N ILE A 103 -5.52 0.70 -3.51
CA ILE A 103 -6.64 0.48 -2.58
C ILE A 103 -6.69 1.61 -1.55
N ILE A 104 -5.58 1.91 -0.87
CA ILE A 104 -5.59 2.97 0.14
C ILE A 104 -5.92 4.33 -0.49
N SER A 105 -5.34 4.65 -1.65
CA SER A 105 -5.58 5.92 -2.34
C SER A 105 -7.04 6.08 -2.76
N SER A 106 -7.64 5.03 -3.35
CA SER A 106 -9.04 5.08 -3.80
C SER A 106 -10.01 5.16 -2.61
N SER A 107 -9.80 4.36 -1.56
CA SER A 107 -10.65 4.38 -0.35
C SER A 107 -10.56 5.73 0.36
N MET A 108 -9.37 6.33 0.48
CA MET A 108 -9.20 7.65 1.08
C MET A 108 -9.83 8.78 0.24
N ALA A 109 -9.71 8.73 -1.09
CA ALA A 109 -10.35 9.69 -1.98
C ALA A 109 -11.89 9.61 -1.91
N LEU A 110 -12.44 8.39 -1.78
CA LEU A 110 -13.87 8.19 -1.58
C LEU A 110 -14.33 8.71 -0.22
N PHE A 111 -13.55 8.45 0.84
CA PHE A 111 -13.81 8.98 2.16
C PHE A 111 -13.80 10.51 2.18
N GLN A 112 -12.82 11.14 1.50
CA GLN A 112 -12.78 12.60 1.35
C GLN A 112 -14.02 13.15 0.63
N LYS A 113 -14.48 12.51 -0.45
CA LYS A 113 -15.71 12.92 -1.17
C LYS A 113 -16.95 12.83 -0.27
N MET A 114 -17.05 11.79 0.56
CA MET A 114 -18.17 11.64 1.51
C MET A 114 -18.18 12.77 2.54
N LEU A 115 -17.01 13.13 3.09
CA LEU A 115 -16.88 14.26 4.02
C LEU A 115 -17.27 15.60 3.37
N THR A 116 -16.77 15.87 2.16
CA THR A 116 -17.07 17.13 1.45
C THR A 116 -18.56 17.26 1.12
N LYS A 117 -19.20 16.17 0.68
CA LYS A 117 -20.64 16.15 0.36
C LYS A 117 -21.52 16.39 1.59
N GLN A 118 -21.07 15.95 2.77
CA GLN A 118 -21.78 16.22 4.01
C GLN A 118 -21.70 17.70 4.40
N ASN A 119 -20.51 18.31 4.30
CA ASN A 119 -20.33 19.72 4.64
C ASN A 119 -21.17 20.65 3.76
N THR A 120 -21.36 20.32 2.48
CA THR A 120 -22.22 21.08 1.55
C THR A 120 -23.71 20.81 1.68
N THR A 121 -24.14 19.80 2.45
CA THR A 121 -25.57 19.53 2.74
C THR A 121 -25.99 19.97 4.15
N SER A 122 -25.03 20.41 4.98
CA SER A 122 -25.27 21.00 6.30
C SER A 122 -25.30 22.53 6.31
N ASP A 123 -25.03 23.16 5.16
CA ASP A 123 -25.27 24.58 4.87
C ASP A 123 -26.58 24.74 4.08
#